data_AF-A0AAP0MLR7-F1
#
_entry.id   AF-A0AAP0MLR7-F1
#
_cell.length_a   1.000
_cell.length_b   1.000
_cell.length_c   1.000
_cell.angle_alpha   90.00
_cell.angle_beta   90.00
_cell.angle_gamma   90.00
#
_symmetry.space_group_name_H-M   'P 1'
#
loop_
_entity.id
_entity.type
_entity.pdbx_description
1 polymer ?
#
loop_
_entity_poly.entity_id
_entity_poly.type
_entity_poly.pdbx_seq_one_letter_code
_entity_poly.pdbx_strand_id
1 'polypeptide(L)'
;MSLQVSASPTKIIQRNAEKDYTRRSANFHPSIWGDRFLSYTSDSMEKDDGSAKHQELKEEIRRMLKAYINKPTQNNLDLIDAIQRLGVSYHFESEIDEILGKLHEAHQDCGLGDNENDELYYISLQFRLLRQHGCKISADVFKRFKDSDGNFKTSLAKDVGGMLSLYEATHLGRLIKSAPHLPSESNMP
;
A
#
# COMPACT_ATOMS: atom_id res chain seq x y z
N MET A 1 21.54 -29.34 -52.86
CA MET A 1 20.59 -28.94 -53.93
C MET A 1 20.12 -27.55 -53.60
N SER A 2 20.70 -26.54 -54.27
CA SER A 2 20.40 -25.13 -54.03
C SER A 2 19.35 -24.67 -55.03
N LEU A 3 18.18 -24.26 -54.56
CA LEU A 3 17.13 -23.69 -55.40
C LEU A 3 17.43 -22.20 -55.63
N GLN A 4 17.86 -21.86 -56.84
CA GLN A 4 17.89 -20.47 -57.28
C GLN A 4 16.48 -20.06 -57.73
N VAL A 5 15.89 -19.08 -57.04
CA VAL A 5 14.65 -18.43 -57.47
C VAL A 5 15.03 -17.24 -58.35
N SER A 6 14.78 -17.38 -59.65
CA SER A 6 14.86 -16.30 -60.64
C SER A 6 13.59 -15.44 -60.54
N ALA A 7 13.74 -14.14 -60.29
CA ALA A 7 12.64 -13.19 -60.29
C ALA A 7 12.63 -12.39 -61.60
N SER A 8 11.60 -12.60 -62.43
CA SER A 8 11.34 -11.78 -63.62
C SER A 8 10.75 -10.42 -63.21
N PRO A 9 11.10 -9.31 -63.87
CA PRO A 9 10.58 -8.00 -63.48
C PRO A 9 9.18 -7.78 -64.05
N THR A 10 8.19 -7.68 -63.16
CA THR A 10 6.82 -7.28 -63.50
C THR A 10 6.78 -5.77 -63.77
N LYS A 11 6.39 -5.38 -64.99
CA LYS A 11 6.16 -3.97 -65.37
C LYS A 11 5.04 -3.37 -64.51
N ILE A 12 5.38 -2.40 -63.66
CA ILE A 12 4.42 -1.63 -62.88
C ILE A 12 3.76 -0.59 -63.79
N ILE A 13 2.45 -0.74 -64.01
CA ILE A 13 1.62 0.28 -64.66
C ILE A 13 1.45 1.43 -63.66
N GLN A 14 2.02 2.59 -63.99
CA GLN A 14 1.87 3.85 -63.27
C GLN A 14 0.41 4.32 -63.40
N ARG A 15 -0.38 4.17 -62.33
CA ARG A 15 -1.64 4.91 -62.14
C ARG A 15 -1.42 5.98 -61.09
N ASN A 16 -1.36 7.23 -61.56
CA ASN A 16 -1.33 8.45 -60.76
C ASN A 16 -2.55 8.54 -59.84
N ALA A 17 -2.29 8.46 -58.53
CA ALA A 17 -3.05 9.08 -57.45
C ALA A 17 -2.21 8.95 -56.17
N GLU A 18 -1.13 9.72 -56.05
CA GLU A 18 -0.36 9.82 -54.81
C GLU A 18 -1.20 10.53 -53.74
N LYS A 19 -1.96 9.75 -52.96
CA LYS A 19 -2.33 10.19 -51.62
C LYS A 19 -1.10 10.00 -50.76
N ASP A 20 -0.38 11.08 -50.51
CA ASP A 20 0.72 11.11 -49.56
C ASP A 20 0.18 10.83 -48.15
N TYR A 21 0.19 9.57 -47.74
CA TYR A 21 -0.07 9.18 -46.36
C TYR A 21 1.23 9.28 -45.57
N THR A 22 1.80 10.48 -45.46
CA THR A 22 2.93 10.75 -44.59
C THR A 22 2.50 10.49 -43.13
N ARG A 23 2.92 9.36 -42.56
CA ARG A 23 2.69 9.05 -41.14
C ARG A 23 3.42 10.10 -40.31
N ARG A 24 2.68 10.83 -39.47
CA ARG A 24 3.27 11.84 -38.55
C ARG A 24 4.24 11.16 -37.57
N SER A 25 5.45 11.71 -37.45
CA SER A 25 6.40 11.29 -36.41
C SER A 25 5.87 11.70 -35.03
N ALA A 26 5.97 10.79 -34.07
CA ALA A 26 5.56 11.07 -32.70
C ALA A 26 6.61 11.85 -31.89
N ASN A 27 7.86 11.92 -32.37
CA ASN A 27 8.98 12.62 -31.71
C ASN A 27 9.18 12.24 -30.22
N PHE A 28 8.93 10.98 -29.86
CA PHE A 28 9.21 10.49 -28.51
C PHE A 28 10.71 10.46 -28.25
N HIS A 29 11.09 10.79 -27.02
CA HIS A 29 12.48 10.67 -26.58
C HIS A 29 12.88 9.18 -26.53
N PRO A 30 14.12 8.83 -26.93
CA PRO A 30 14.64 7.47 -26.78
C PRO A 30 14.58 6.96 -25.33
N SER A 31 14.63 5.63 -25.17
CA SER A 31 14.74 5.00 -23.85
C SER A 31 16.01 5.47 -23.13
N ILE A 32 15.87 5.90 -21.88
CA ILE A 32 17.02 6.27 -21.02
C ILE A 32 17.92 5.07 -20.68
N TRP A 33 17.44 3.84 -20.89
CA TRP A 33 18.13 2.61 -20.52
C TRP A 33 18.78 1.89 -21.70
N GLY A 34 18.34 2.16 -22.94
CA GLY A 34 18.78 1.43 -24.13
C GLY A 34 18.78 -0.08 -23.91
N ASP A 35 19.89 -0.72 -24.25
CA ASP A 35 20.08 -2.17 -24.13
C ASP A 35 20.80 -2.58 -22.82
N ARG A 36 21.01 -1.64 -21.89
CA ARG A 36 21.87 -1.82 -20.70
C ARG A 36 21.52 -3.03 -19.84
N PHE A 37 20.24 -3.38 -19.76
CA PHE A 37 19.76 -4.51 -18.96
C PHE A 37 19.57 -5.80 -19.75
N LEU A 38 19.82 -5.80 -21.07
CA LEU A 38 19.65 -6.99 -21.91
C LEU A 38 20.77 -8.02 -21.70
N SER A 39 21.96 -7.59 -21.29
CA SER A 39 23.13 -8.46 -21.07
C SER A 39 23.33 -8.82 -19.60
N TYR A 40 22.29 -9.27 -18.91
CA TYR A 40 22.43 -9.75 -17.54
C TYR A 40 22.96 -11.20 -17.52
N THR A 41 24.27 -11.36 -17.29
CA THR A 41 24.85 -12.64 -16.90
C THR A 41 24.89 -12.70 -15.38
N SER A 42 24.10 -13.60 -14.80
CA SER A 42 24.06 -13.80 -13.35
C SER A 42 25.40 -14.40 -12.90
N ASP A 43 26.31 -13.59 -12.38
CA ASP A 43 27.53 -14.05 -11.68
C ASP A 43 27.21 -14.66 -10.31
N SER A 44 26.16 -15.47 -10.23
CA SER A 44 25.67 -16.02 -8.97
C SER A 44 26.20 -17.44 -8.78
N MET A 45 27.46 -17.59 -8.37
CA MET A 45 27.96 -18.73 -7.57
C MET A 45 29.21 -18.36 -6.75
N GLU A 46 29.25 -17.18 -6.13
CA GLU A 46 30.13 -16.97 -4.98
C GLU A 46 29.36 -17.33 -3.70
N LYS A 47 29.96 -18.19 -2.87
CA LYS A 47 29.38 -18.65 -1.60
C LYS A 47 29.10 -17.43 -0.71
N ASP A 48 27.82 -17.16 -0.53
CA ASP A 48 27.29 -15.89 -0.01
C ASP A 48 27.21 -15.87 1.53
N ASP A 49 28.15 -15.16 2.15
CA ASP A 49 28.10 -14.76 3.57
C ASP A 49 26.85 -13.89 3.88
N GLY A 50 26.32 -13.18 2.88
CA GLY A 50 25.11 -12.35 2.98
C GLY A 50 23.84 -13.16 3.20
N SER A 51 23.71 -14.34 2.61
CA SER A 51 22.54 -15.22 2.74
C SER A 51 22.38 -15.74 4.18
N ALA A 52 23.48 -16.10 4.83
CA ALA A 52 23.44 -16.55 6.23
C ALA A 52 22.99 -15.43 7.18
N LYS A 53 23.55 -14.23 7.02
CA LYS A 53 23.16 -13.05 7.80
C LYS A 53 21.72 -12.61 7.53
N HIS A 54 21.28 -12.69 6.28
CA HIS A 54 19.88 -12.43 5.91
C HIS A 54 18.93 -13.37 6.66
N GLN A 55 19.25 -14.67 6.68
CA GLN A 55 18.43 -15.65 7.38
C GLN A 55 18.40 -15.42 8.90
N GLU A 56 19.55 -15.06 9.50
CA GLU A 56 19.63 -14.73 10.93
C GLU A 56 18.73 -13.54 11.30
N LEU A 57 18.86 -12.43 10.57
CA LEU A 57 18.03 -11.23 10.78
C LEU A 57 16.55 -11.51 10.57
N LYS A 58 16.21 -12.33 9.57
CA LYS A 58 14.84 -12.74 9.31
C LYS A 58 14.26 -13.53 10.49
N GLU A 59 15.00 -14.47 11.07
CA GLU A 59 14.54 -15.20 12.25
C GLU A 59 14.49 -14.33 13.51
N GLU A 60 15.36 -13.33 13.65
CA GLU A 60 15.28 -12.35 14.73
C GLU A 60 13.98 -11.54 14.67
N ILE A 61 13.67 -10.95 13.51
CA ILE A 61 12.41 -10.21 13.31
C ILE A 61 11.21 -11.13 13.57
N ARG A 62 11.25 -12.37 13.09
CA ARG A 62 10.18 -13.35 13.34
C ARG A 62 10.00 -13.62 14.83
N ARG A 63 11.08 -13.75 15.61
CA ARG A 63 10.99 -13.91 17.07
C ARG A 63 10.38 -12.68 17.73
N MET A 64 10.73 -11.47 17.30
CA MET A 64 10.14 -10.23 17.81
C MET A 64 8.63 -10.19 17.56
N LEU A 65 8.18 -10.52 16.35
CA LEU A 65 6.76 -10.60 16.01
C LEU A 65 6.03 -11.66 16.84
N LYS A 66 6.61 -12.86 17.00
CA LYS A 66 6.03 -13.92 17.84
C LYS A 66 5.97 -13.56 19.32
N ALA A 67 6.92 -12.78 19.83
CA ALA A 67 6.89 -12.31 21.22
C ALA A 67 5.66 -11.41 21.47
N TYR A 68 5.31 -10.56 20.50
CA TYR A 68 4.09 -9.74 20.58
C TYR A 68 2.82 -10.59 20.62
N ILE A 69 2.74 -11.63 19.79
CA ILE A 69 1.58 -12.53 19.74
C ILE A 69 1.23 -13.09 21.13
N ASN A 70 2.25 -13.31 21.96
CA ASN A 70 2.12 -13.77 23.34
C ASN A 70 1.89 -12.64 24.35
N LYS A 71 2.34 -11.42 24.05
CA LYS A 71 2.20 -10.24 24.91
C LYS A 71 2.10 -8.94 24.08
N PRO A 72 0.89 -8.47 23.76
CA PRO A 72 0.71 -7.28 22.94
C PRO A 72 1.19 -6.03 23.69
N THR A 73 2.13 -5.30 23.09
CA THR A 73 2.65 -4.00 23.58
C THR A 73 2.63 -2.97 22.44
N GLN A 74 2.58 -1.68 22.76
CA GLN A 74 2.47 -0.59 21.78
C GLN A 74 3.61 -0.57 20.73
N ASN A 75 4.85 -0.86 21.14
CA ASN A 75 6.05 -0.79 20.29
C ASN A 75 6.05 -1.73 19.07
N ASN A 76 5.13 -2.69 18.99
CA ASN A 76 5.14 -3.69 17.92
C ASN A 76 4.35 -3.27 16.68
N LEU A 77 3.44 -2.29 16.79
CA LEU A 77 2.84 -1.68 15.60
C LEU A 77 3.90 -0.91 14.79
N ASP A 78 4.84 -0.26 15.49
CA ASP A 78 5.97 0.44 14.86
C ASP A 78 6.87 -0.55 14.10
N LEU A 79 7.08 -1.75 14.65
CA LEU A 79 7.83 -2.81 13.98
C LEU A 79 7.13 -3.25 12.68
N ILE A 80 5.81 -3.48 12.73
CA ILE A 80 5.03 -3.84 11.53
C ILE A 80 5.09 -2.71 10.51
N ASP A 81 4.91 -1.46 10.94
CA ASP A 81 4.98 -0.29 10.07
C ASP A 81 6.33 -0.17 9.39
N ALA A 82 7.42 -0.35 10.14
CA ALA A 82 8.78 -0.33 9.62
C ALA A 82 9.01 -1.45 8.59
N ILE A 83 8.58 -2.68 8.89
CA ILE A 83 8.69 -3.83 7.99
C ILE A 83 7.97 -3.57 6.66
N GLN A 84 6.76 -3.01 6.71
CA GLN A 84 5.97 -2.66 5.53
C GLN A 84 6.63 -1.54 4.72
N ARG A 85 7.09 -0.47 5.38
CA ARG A 85 7.76 0.67 4.73
C ARG A 85 9.11 0.31 4.10
N LEU A 86 9.82 -0.66 4.68
CA LEU A 86 11.06 -1.20 4.13
C LEU A 86 10.82 -2.14 2.93
N GLY A 87 9.57 -2.51 2.63
CA GLY A 87 9.24 -3.37 1.51
C GLY A 87 9.62 -4.85 1.71
N VAL A 88 9.78 -5.29 2.96
CA VAL A 88 10.19 -6.66 3.32
C VAL A 88 9.09 -7.46 4.03
N SER A 89 7.86 -6.93 4.07
CA SER A 89 6.72 -7.58 4.72
C SER A 89 6.33 -8.93 4.15
N TYR A 90 6.63 -9.19 2.87
CA TYR A 90 6.36 -10.47 2.19
C TYR A 90 7.05 -11.68 2.85
N HIS A 91 8.03 -11.46 3.72
CA HIS A 91 8.66 -12.52 4.52
C HIS A 91 7.91 -12.91 5.80
N PHE A 92 6.93 -12.09 6.21
CA PHE A 92 6.30 -12.14 7.53
C PHE A 92 4.77 -12.01 7.46
N GLU A 93 4.16 -12.29 6.30
CA GLU A 93 2.72 -12.09 6.06
C GLU A 93 1.87 -12.81 7.11
N SER A 94 2.17 -14.08 7.39
CA SER A 94 1.46 -14.87 8.41
C SER A 94 1.51 -14.26 9.81
N GLU A 95 2.69 -13.79 10.23
CA GLU A 95 2.89 -13.21 11.54
C GLU A 95 2.17 -11.85 11.64
N ILE A 96 2.24 -11.03 10.61
CA ILE A 96 1.55 -9.73 10.56
C ILE A 96 0.03 -9.92 10.59
N ASP A 97 -0.49 -10.86 9.80
CA ASP A 97 -1.93 -11.15 9.74
C ASP A 97 -2.46 -11.66 11.09
N GLU A 98 -1.73 -12.56 11.77
CA GLU A 98 -2.11 -13.04 13.10
C GLU A 98 -2.14 -11.89 14.12
N ILE A 99 -1.12 -11.02 14.10
CA ILE A 99 -1.02 -9.87 14.99
C ILE A 99 -2.19 -8.90 14.79
N LEU A 100 -2.47 -8.54 13.54
CA LEU A 100 -3.53 -7.59 13.21
C LEU A 100 -4.92 -8.19 13.44
N GLY A 101 -5.09 -9.50 13.24
CA GLY A 101 -6.29 -10.24 13.62
C GLY A 101 -6.58 -10.13 15.11
N LYS A 102 -5.60 -10.46 15.98
CA LYS A 102 -5.76 -10.32 17.44
C LYS A 102 -6.00 -8.89 17.88
N LEU A 103 -5.34 -7.93 17.23
CA LEU A 103 -5.53 -6.51 17.50
C LEU A 103 -6.96 -6.05 17.14
N HIS A 104 -7.52 -6.57 16.05
CA HIS A 104 -8.89 -6.30 15.64
C HIS A 104 -9.92 -6.87 16.62
N GLU A 105 -9.70 -8.08 17.12
CA GLU A 105 -10.51 -8.72 18.15
C GLU A 105 -10.45 -7.93 19.47
N ALA A 106 -9.24 -7.62 19.96
CA ALA A 106 -9.06 -6.86 21.19
C ALA A 106 -9.71 -5.46 21.12
N HIS A 107 -9.65 -4.78 19.98
CA HIS A 107 -10.31 -3.49 19.80
C HIS A 107 -11.84 -3.59 19.90
N GLN A 108 -12.46 -4.73 19.60
CA GLN A 108 -13.91 -4.91 19.78
C GLN A 108 -14.29 -5.05 21.26
N ASP A 109 -13.39 -5.61 22.08
CA ASP A 109 -13.61 -5.89 23.50
C ASP A 109 -13.19 -4.76 24.45
N CYS A 110 -12.29 -3.86 24.05
CA CYS A 110 -11.70 -2.87 24.95
C CYS A 110 -12.36 -1.49 24.85
N GLY A 111 -12.93 -1.01 25.97
CA GLY A 111 -13.14 0.41 26.22
C GLY A 111 -11.78 1.10 26.42
N LEU A 112 -11.48 2.08 25.58
CA LEU A 112 -10.15 2.72 25.48
C LEU A 112 -9.90 3.72 26.64
N GLY A 113 -8.68 3.76 27.18
CA GLY A 113 -8.27 4.49 28.40
C GLY A 113 -7.90 5.98 28.22
N ASP A 114 -7.45 6.62 29.31
CA ASP A 114 -7.49 8.08 29.56
C ASP A 114 -6.26 8.95 29.15
N ASN A 115 -5.23 8.42 28.48
CA ASN A 115 -4.06 9.24 28.06
C ASN A 115 -4.13 9.63 26.58
N GLU A 116 -4.61 10.85 26.27
CA GLU A 116 -4.99 11.25 24.90
C GLU A 116 -3.84 11.48 23.90
N ASN A 117 -2.64 11.90 24.30
CA ASN A 117 -1.60 12.33 23.33
C ASN A 117 -0.86 11.13 22.69
N ASP A 118 -0.27 10.24 23.49
CA ASP A 118 0.35 9.00 22.96
C ASP A 118 -0.70 8.08 22.29
N GLU A 119 -1.96 8.27 22.67
CA GLU A 119 -3.09 7.56 22.09
C GLU A 119 -3.43 8.06 20.67
N LEU A 120 -3.18 9.33 20.29
CA LEU A 120 -3.45 9.78 18.91
C LEU A 120 -2.55 9.07 17.91
N TYR A 121 -1.24 9.03 18.17
CA TYR A 121 -0.29 8.29 17.34
C TYR A 121 -0.70 6.82 17.22
N TYR A 122 -0.93 6.17 18.36
CA TYR A 122 -1.24 4.74 18.41
C TYR A 122 -2.57 4.40 17.72
N ILE A 123 -3.66 5.12 18.01
CA ILE A 123 -4.97 4.89 17.38
C ILE A 123 -4.88 5.14 15.87
N SER A 124 -4.16 6.18 15.45
CA SER A 124 -4.00 6.47 14.03
C SER A 124 -3.23 5.38 13.31
N LEU A 125 -2.12 4.90 13.90
CA LEU A 125 -1.32 3.81 13.36
C LEU A 125 -2.11 2.50 13.31
N GLN A 126 -2.77 2.14 14.41
CA GLN A 126 -3.65 0.97 14.50
C GLN A 126 -4.75 1.03 13.44
N PHE A 127 -5.45 2.17 13.33
CA PHE A 127 -6.49 2.36 12.31
C PHE A 127 -5.94 2.15 10.91
N ARG A 128 -4.78 2.75 10.61
CA ARG A 128 -4.14 2.64 9.31
C ARG A 128 -3.78 1.20 8.98
N LEU A 129 -3.03 0.52 9.85
CA LEU A 129 -2.58 -0.86 9.64
C LEU A 129 -3.76 -1.83 9.48
N LEU A 130 -4.78 -1.74 10.34
CA LEU A 130 -5.98 -2.57 10.24
C LEU A 130 -6.72 -2.36 8.92
N ARG A 131 -6.90 -1.10 8.49
CA ARG A 131 -7.59 -0.79 7.23
C ARG A 131 -6.81 -1.22 5.99
N GLN A 132 -5.48 -1.11 6.00
CA GLN A 132 -4.62 -1.60 4.91
C GLN A 132 -4.76 -3.12 4.75
N HIS A 133 -4.97 -3.83 5.85
CA HIS A 133 -5.20 -5.28 5.90
C HIS A 133 -6.66 -5.70 5.72
N GLY A 134 -7.53 -4.78 5.32
CA GLY A 134 -8.93 -5.08 5.05
C GLY A 134 -9.81 -5.28 6.29
N CYS A 135 -9.26 -5.12 7.50
CA CYS A 135 -10.03 -5.17 8.74
C CYS A 135 -10.95 -3.95 8.86
N LYS A 136 -12.21 -4.18 9.22
CA LYS A 136 -13.19 -3.12 9.39
C LYS A 136 -13.05 -2.48 10.77
N ILE A 137 -12.50 -1.27 10.80
CA ILE A 137 -12.49 -0.40 12.00
C ILE A 137 -13.27 0.89 11.72
N SER A 138 -14.09 1.34 12.67
CA SER A 138 -14.89 2.56 12.52
C SER A 138 -14.00 3.81 12.65
N ALA A 139 -14.30 4.87 11.89
CA ALA A 139 -13.64 6.17 12.07
C ALA A 139 -14.03 6.85 13.40
N ASP A 140 -15.03 6.30 14.10
CA ASP A 140 -15.50 6.79 15.39
C ASP A 140 -14.44 6.67 16.49
N VAL A 141 -13.40 5.86 16.31
CA VAL A 141 -12.25 5.79 17.22
C VAL A 141 -11.60 7.16 17.44
N PHE A 142 -11.70 8.05 16.45
CA PHE A 142 -11.17 9.41 16.50
C PHE A 142 -12.10 10.42 17.19
N LYS A 143 -13.33 10.05 17.57
CA LYS A 143 -14.27 10.97 18.24
C LYS A 143 -13.73 11.52 19.57
N ARG A 144 -12.92 10.74 20.29
CA ARG A 144 -12.27 11.16 21.56
C ARG A 144 -11.36 12.37 21.41
N PHE A 145 -10.79 12.54 20.20
CA PHE A 145 -9.87 13.62 19.88
C PHE A 145 -10.59 14.89 19.43
N LYS A 146 -11.93 14.88 19.49
CA LYS A 146 -12.77 16.01 19.12
C LYS A 146 -13.33 16.72 20.34
N ASP A 147 -13.57 18.02 20.20
CA ASP A 147 -14.29 18.83 21.16
C ASP A 147 -15.82 18.69 21.00
N SER A 148 -16.58 19.42 21.83
CA SER A 148 -18.04 19.44 21.78
C SER A 148 -18.62 19.95 20.46
N ASP A 149 -17.84 20.76 19.73
CA ASP A 149 -18.23 21.34 18.44
C ASP A 149 -17.91 20.38 17.27
N GLY A 150 -17.27 19.24 17.55
CA GLY A 150 -16.90 18.22 16.59
C GLY A 150 -15.59 18.50 15.85
N ASN A 151 -14.84 19.53 16.26
CA ASN A 151 -13.53 19.87 15.75
C ASN A 151 -12.45 19.07 16.48
N PHE A 152 -11.31 18.82 15.84
CA PHE A 152 -10.18 18.21 16.54
C PHE A 152 -9.63 19.18 17.59
N LYS A 153 -9.38 18.68 18.80
CA LYS A 153 -8.89 19.46 19.94
C LYS A 153 -7.58 20.18 19.58
N THR A 154 -7.49 21.47 19.87
CA THR A 154 -6.29 22.28 19.59
C THR A 154 -5.06 21.85 20.38
N SER A 155 -5.24 21.14 21.50
CA SER A 155 -4.17 20.55 22.29
C SER A 155 -3.31 19.55 21.50
N LEU A 156 -3.89 18.89 20.49
CA LEU A 156 -3.21 17.90 19.64
C LEU A 156 -2.15 18.53 18.73
N ALA A 157 -2.20 19.84 18.51
CA ALA A 157 -1.24 20.55 17.65
C ALA A 157 0.22 20.44 18.13
N LYS A 158 0.43 20.06 19.40
CA LYS A 158 1.77 19.83 19.97
C LYS A 158 2.33 18.45 19.64
N ASP A 159 1.47 17.49 19.28
CA ASP A 159 1.87 16.12 18.93
C ASP A 159 2.02 15.99 17.40
N VAL A 160 3.21 16.37 16.92
CA VAL A 160 3.55 16.28 15.50
C VAL A 160 3.50 14.83 15.00
N GLY A 161 3.90 13.86 15.84
CA GLY A 161 3.90 12.44 15.48
C GLY A 161 2.50 11.89 15.30
N GLY A 162 1.61 12.16 16.26
CA GLY A 162 0.20 11.77 16.17
C GLY A 162 -0.53 12.48 15.03
N MET A 163 -0.26 13.76 14.79
CA MET A 163 -0.82 14.49 13.63
C MET A 163 -0.40 13.87 12.30
N LEU A 164 0.87 13.50 12.15
CA LEU A 164 1.37 12.85 10.94
C LEU A 164 0.71 11.48 10.75
N SER A 165 0.65 10.65 11.79
CA SER A 165 -0.02 9.36 11.73
C SER A 165 -1.51 9.49 11.42
N LEU A 166 -2.19 10.49 12.00
CA LEU A 166 -3.58 10.78 11.70
C LEU A 166 -3.77 11.18 10.23
N TYR A 167 -2.92 12.07 9.72
CA TYR A 167 -2.91 12.48 8.32
C TYR A 167 -2.79 11.26 7.39
N GLU A 168 -1.84 10.37 7.64
CA GLU A 168 -1.70 9.13 6.86
C GLU A 168 -2.95 8.25 6.95
N ALA A 169 -3.52 8.09 8.15
CA ALA A 169 -4.73 7.31 8.37
C ALA A 169 -5.96 7.85 7.62
N THR A 170 -6.08 9.17 7.45
CA THR A 170 -7.23 9.79 6.76
C THR A 170 -7.37 9.34 5.30
N HIS A 171 -6.28 8.94 4.66
CA HIS A 171 -6.27 8.43 3.28
C HIS A 171 -6.99 7.07 3.13
N LEU A 172 -7.34 6.43 4.25
CA LEU A 172 -8.07 5.15 4.29
C LEU A 172 -9.53 5.32 4.75
N GLY A 173 -10.02 6.56 4.80
CA GLY A 173 -11.42 6.88 5.00
C GLY A 173 -12.30 6.27 3.90
N ARG A 174 -13.47 5.73 4.26
CA ARG A 174 -14.49 5.34 3.27
C ARG A 174 -15.55 6.43 3.23
N LEU A 175 -15.89 6.88 2.01
CA LEU A 175 -17.08 7.71 1.80
C LEU A 175 -18.31 6.84 2.06
N ILE A 176 -18.99 7.08 3.19
CA ILE A 176 -20.34 6.57 3.38
C ILE A 176 -21.24 7.44 2.50
N LYS A 177 -21.56 6.97 1.29
CA LYS A 177 -22.69 7.55 0.55
C LYS A 177 -23.94 7.24 1.37
N SER A 178 -24.45 8.22 2.11
CA SER A 178 -25.79 8.12 2.70
C SER A 178 -26.76 7.89 1.56
N ALA A 179 -27.45 6.74 1.56
CA ALA A 179 -28.56 6.53 0.63
C ALA A 179 -29.58 7.66 0.82
N PRO A 180 -30.10 8.28 -0.25
CA PRO A 180 -31.12 9.30 -0.11
C PRO A 180 -32.33 8.68 0.59
N HIS A 181 -32.75 9.32 1.68
CA HIS A 181 -33.95 8.97 2.41
C HIS A 181 -35.14 9.12 1.45
N LEU A 182 -35.69 8.00 0.99
CA LEU A 182 -36.97 8.01 0.29
C LEU A 182 -38.03 8.46 1.31
N PRO A 183 -38.82 9.51 1.00
CA PRO A 183 -39.93 9.88 1.86
C PRO A 183 -40.97 8.77 1.82
N SER A 184 -41.44 8.35 3.00
CA SER A 184 -42.56 7.44 3.15
C SER A 184 -43.81 8.05 2.53
N GLU A 185 -44.34 7.43 1.48
CA GLU A 185 -45.68 7.70 0.96
C GLU A 185 -46.71 7.23 1.99
N SER A 186 -46.98 8.10 2.96
CA SER A 186 -48.19 8.03 3.78
C SER A 186 -48.76 9.43 3.86
N ASN A 187 -49.46 9.83 2.80
CA ASN A 187 -50.64 10.68 2.82
C ASN A 187 -51.03 11.02 1.38
N MET A 188 -52.04 10.32 0.87
CA MET A 188 -53.00 10.97 -0.01
C MET A 188 -54.40 10.80 0.57
N PRO A 189 -55.24 11.83 0.43
CA PRO A 189 -56.52 12.00 1.14
C PRO A 189 -57.62 11.04 0.69
#